data_AF-A0A2D3T2H9-F1
#
_entry.id   AF-A0A2D3T2H9-F1
#
_cell.length_a   1.000
_cell.length_b   1.000
_cell.length_c   1.000
_cell.angle_alpha   90.00
_cell.angle_beta   90.00
_cell.angle_gamma   90.00
#
_symmetry.space_group_name_H-M   'P 1'
#
loop_
_entity.id
_entity.type
_entity.pdbx_description
1 polymer ?
#
loop_
_entity_poly.entity_id
_entity_poly.type
_entity_poly.pdbx_seq_one_letter_code
_entity_poly.pdbx_strand_id
1 'polypeptide(L)'
;MNNLNLEDLSNLADYFIKHLNKKDNILAIQKIAENILNKPDSNLSDSEKFTPKSLVILTNVFSKLFAKPDMKKAVQKIAMAIGKRDLSHFIPKDVANLASAFSKFVFDSREHAIFEELLSIHTFITDPRNSAFFDEMSLIACTMLLKACAPHSDLYPQIAAPMIKRIRSLTISQGKKSQNLMIQDGIKKTNLETLGNLCIALFPSIFQNRLKKDAFTVLANLFNHIQRKVELSSDPTNSHAKSGESYESRSIALTYYQLIKVYAQVAKQSSSKSKKAIEKWVSQMVEHKANQILDSSSYSWNLIAKLETQLAMSNTDATLEHFTLKHWKT
;
A
#
# COMPACT_ATOMS: atom_id res chain seq x y z
N MET A 1 22.12 11.12 -23.14
CA MET A 1 21.67 9.95 -22.31
C MET A 1 22.49 8.69 -22.56
N ASN A 2 23.07 8.47 -23.75
CA ASN A 2 23.74 7.19 -24.09
C ASN A 2 24.97 6.82 -23.24
N ASN A 3 25.58 7.78 -22.53
CA ASN A 3 26.75 7.56 -21.66
C ASN A 3 26.41 7.47 -20.16
N LEU A 4 25.13 7.61 -19.78
CA LEU A 4 24.75 7.51 -18.36
C LEU A 4 24.63 6.04 -17.97
N ASN A 5 25.19 5.70 -16.80
CA ASN A 5 24.97 4.39 -16.22
C ASN A 5 23.54 4.30 -15.65
N LEU A 6 23.14 3.10 -15.23
CA LEU A 6 21.77 2.91 -14.76
C LEU A 6 21.49 3.60 -13.42
N GLU A 7 22.47 3.67 -12.53
CA GLU A 7 22.30 4.35 -11.26
C GLU A 7 21.97 5.83 -11.50
N ASP A 8 22.71 6.48 -12.40
CA ASP A 8 22.44 7.84 -12.87
C ASP A 8 21.03 7.97 -13.46
N LEU A 9 20.64 7.05 -14.36
CA LEU A 9 19.30 7.05 -14.95
C LEU A 9 18.20 6.89 -13.90
N SER A 10 18.40 6.01 -12.91
CA SER A 10 17.44 5.77 -11.84
C SER A 10 17.33 6.97 -10.89
N ASN A 11 18.44 7.61 -10.55
CA ASN A 11 18.48 8.80 -9.71
C ASN A 11 17.84 10.01 -10.42
N LEU A 12 18.10 10.19 -11.72
CA LEU A 12 17.44 11.21 -12.53
C LEU A 12 15.94 10.97 -12.63
N ALA A 13 15.52 9.73 -12.87
CA ALA A 13 14.11 9.37 -12.92
C ALA A 13 13.40 9.65 -11.57
N ASP A 14 14.02 9.31 -10.44
CA ASP A 14 13.51 9.61 -9.10
C ASP A 14 13.48 11.11 -8.79
N TYR A 15 14.45 11.88 -9.29
CA TYR A 15 14.42 13.33 -9.18
C TYR A 15 13.29 13.95 -10.00
N PHE A 16 13.11 13.52 -11.26
CA PHE A 16 12.09 14.07 -12.15
C PHE A 16 10.67 13.75 -11.68
N ILE A 17 10.44 12.55 -11.15
CA ILE A 17 9.10 12.17 -10.66
C ILE A 17 8.68 12.96 -9.41
N LYS A 18 9.62 13.46 -8.61
CA LYS A 18 9.33 14.32 -7.45
C LYS A 18 8.98 15.75 -7.85
N HIS A 19 9.32 16.15 -9.07
CA HIS A 19 9.14 17.50 -9.59
C HIS A 19 8.28 17.52 -10.86
N LEU A 20 7.22 16.71 -10.92
CA LEU A 20 6.34 16.60 -12.10
C LEU A 20 5.64 17.91 -12.52
N ASN A 21 5.64 18.91 -11.65
CA ASN A 21 5.12 20.25 -11.95
C ASN A 21 5.90 20.96 -13.07
N LYS A 22 7.12 20.52 -13.41
CA LYS A 22 7.89 21.02 -14.54
C LYS A 22 7.54 20.23 -15.80
N LYS A 23 7.03 20.92 -16.83
CA LYS A 23 6.52 20.29 -18.07
C LYS A 23 7.51 19.33 -18.73
N ASP A 24 8.82 19.63 -18.68
CA ASP A 24 9.86 18.84 -19.33
C ASP A 24 10.23 17.55 -18.58
N ASN A 25 9.85 17.41 -17.30
CA ASN A 25 10.23 16.27 -16.48
C ASN A 25 9.55 14.97 -16.93
N ILE A 26 8.32 15.05 -17.43
CA ILE A 26 7.64 13.88 -18.02
C ILE A 26 8.38 13.41 -19.28
N LEU A 27 8.78 14.34 -20.14
CA LEU A 27 9.53 14.03 -21.36
C LEU A 27 10.92 13.45 -21.04
N ALA A 28 11.58 13.95 -20.00
CA ALA A 28 12.84 13.40 -19.52
C ALA A 28 12.68 11.94 -19.05
N ILE A 29 11.63 11.63 -18.29
CA ILE A 29 11.32 10.25 -17.87
C ILE A 29 11.01 9.36 -19.08
N GLN A 30 10.31 9.87 -20.10
CA GLN A 30 10.07 9.15 -21.36
C GLN A 30 11.36 8.78 -22.08
N LYS A 31 12.29 9.73 -22.23
CA LYS A 31 13.61 9.45 -22.82
C LYS A 31 14.43 8.44 -22.01
N ILE A 32 14.30 8.43 -20.69
CA ILE A 32 14.92 7.40 -19.84
C ILE A 32 14.29 6.03 -20.14
N ALA A 33 12.96 5.93 -20.23
CA ALA A 33 12.28 4.69 -20.58
C ALA A 33 12.69 4.16 -21.97
N GLU A 34 12.77 5.03 -22.98
CA GLU A 34 13.28 4.70 -24.32
C GLU A 34 14.72 4.17 -24.26
N ASN A 35 15.57 4.79 -23.45
CA ASN A 35 16.95 4.30 -23.25
C ASN A 35 16.96 2.88 -22.68
N ILE A 36 16.10 2.59 -21.68
CA ILE A 36 15.96 1.23 -21.12
C ILE A 36 15.47 0.24 -22.17
N LEU A 37 14.50 0.62 -23.00
CA LEU A 37 13.96 -0.23 -24.07
C LEU A 37 15.03 -0.60 -25.10
N ASN A 38 15.92 0.33 -25.42
CA ASN A 38 17.00 0.14 -26.39
C ASN A 38 18.20 -0.67 -25.84
N LYS A 39 18.27 -0.93 -24.53
CA LYS A 39 19.35 -1.76 -23.97
C LYS A 39 19.08 -3.25 -24.22
N PRO A 40 20.12 -4.06 -24.50
CA PRO A 40 20.00 -5.52 -24.58
C PRO A 40 19.47 -6.14 -23.29
N ASP A 41 18.68 -7.21 -23.39
CA ASP A 41 18.10 -7.90 -22.23
C ASP A 41 19.17 -8.55 -21.33
N SER A 42 20.29 -8.97 -21.94
CA SER A 42 21.47 -9.47 -21.22
C SER A 42 22.05 -8.43 -20.27
N ASN A 43 22.03 -7.14 -20.66
CA ASN A 43 22.50 -6.07 -19.80
C ASN A 43 21.58 -5.90 -18.60
N LEU A 44 20.26 -5.90 -18.78
CA LEU A 44 19.31 -5.74 -17.67
C LEU A 44 19.37 -6.88 -16.65
N SER A 45 19.71 -8.10 -17.10
CA SER A 45 19.81 -9.28 -16.24
C SER A 45 21.14 -9.33 -15.47
N ASP A 46 22.16 -8.61 -15.95
CA ASP A 46 23.51 -8.53 -15.36
C ASP A 46 23.49 -7.67 -14.09
N SER A 47 23.82 -8.27 -12.94
CA SER A 47 23.81 -7.61 -11.63
C SER A 47 24.90 -6.55 -11.46
N GLU A 48 26.00 -6.64 -12.22
CA GLU A 48 27.08 -5.63 -12.19
C GLU A 48 26.66 -4.38 -12.96
N LYS A 49 25.88 -4.56 -14.04
CA LYS A 49 25.37 -3.45 -14.85
C LYS A 49 24.08 -2.85 -14.30
N PHE A 50 23.24 -3.66 -13.64
CA PHE A 50 21.92 -3.27 -13.15
C PHE A 50 21.77 -3.71 -11.71
N THR A 51 21.79 -2.78 -10.76
CA THR A 51 21.57 -3.11 -9.36
C THR A 51 20.08 -3.38 -9.09
N PRO A 52 19.73 -4.28 -8.16
CA PRO A 52 18.35 -4.47 -7.67
C PRO A 52 17.64 -3.14 -7.35
N LYS A 53 18.35 -2.25 -6.64
CA LYS A 53 17.86 -0.93 -6.24
C LYS A 53 17.48 -0.05 -7.44
N SER A 54 18.33 0.05 -8.46
CA SER A 54 18.05 0.86 -9.65
C SER A 54 16.85 0.34 -10.44
N LEU A 55 16.70 -0.99 -10.54
CA LEU A 55 15.54 -1.62 -11.17
C LEU A 55 14.23 -1.28 -10.43
N VAL A 56 14.25 -1.33 -9.10
CA VAL A 56 13.09 -1.00 -8.25
C VAL A 56 12.69 0.47 -8.41
N ILE A 57 13.67 1.39 -8.40
CA ILE A 57 13.43 2.82 -8.57
C ILE A 57 12.79 3.09 -9.93
N LEU A 58 13.38 2.59 -11.01
CA LEU A 58 12.85 2.79 -12.37
C LEU A 58 11.45 2.20 -12.52
N THR A 59 11.24 0.98 -12.03
CA THR A 59 9.92 0.33 -12.03
C THR A 59 8.88 1.18 -11.31
N ASN A 60 9.19 1.68 -10.11
CA ASN A 60 8.29 2.53 -9.34
C ASN A 60 7.99 3.84 -10.07
N VAL A 61 9.00 4.51 -10.65
CA VAL A 61 8.83 5.75 -11.43
C VAL A 61 7.91 5.51 -12.64
N PHE A 62 8.22 4.51 -13.47
CA PHE A 62 7.44 4.22 -14.66
C PHE A 62 6.01 3.78 -14.31
N SER A 63 5.82 3.05 -13.21
CA SER A 63 4.48 2.65 -12.73
C SER A 63 3.59 3.82 -12.34
N LYS A 64 4.14 5.01 -12.07
CA LYS A 64 3.33 6.22 -11.80
C LYS A 64 2.85 6.90 -13.07
N LEU A 65 3.47 6.59 -14.21
CA LEU A 65 3.13 7.10 -15.54
C LEU A 65 2.57 5.99 -16.45
N PHE A 66 1.98 4.96 -15.84
CA PHE A 66 1.54 3.72 -16.49
C PHE A 66 0.56 3.91 -17.66
N ALA A 67 -0.15 5.04 -17.71
CA ALA A 67 -1.04 5.38 -18.83
C ALA A 67 -0.30 5.60 -20.16
N LYS A 68 1.02 5.78 -20.15
CA LYS A 68 1.86 5.96 -21.36
C LYS A 68 2.37 4.60 -21.87
N PRO A 69 2.22 4.29 -23.18
CA PRO A 69 2.63 2.99 -23.73
C PRO A 69 4.10 2.63 -23.48
N ASP A 70 5.02 3.58 -23.61
CA ASP A 70 6.46 3.34 -23.43
C ASP A 70 6.80 2.97 -21.98
N MET A 71 6.05 3.49 -21.00
CA MET A 71 6.21 3.15 -19.60
C MET A 71 5.80 1.70 -19.33
N LYS A 72 4.68 1.26 -19.91
CA LYS A 72 4.23 -0.14 -19.82
C LYS A 72 5.27 -1.08 -20.41
N LYS A 73 5.80 -0.77 -21.59
CA LYS A 73 6.85 -1.58 -22.25
C LYS A 73 8.15 -1.60 -21.43
N ALA A 74 8.56 -0.47 -20.87
CA ALA A 74 9.78 -0.40 -20.06
C ALA A 74 9.64 -1.23 -18.77
N VAL A 75 8.47 -1.17 -18.11
CA VAL A 75 8.20 -2.01 -16.93
C VAL A 75 8.15 -3.50 -17.30
N GLN A 76 7.54 -3.88 -18.43
CA GLN A 76 7.57 -5.27 -18.91
C GLN A 76 9.01 -5.78 -19.07
N LYS A 77 9.86 -4.99 -19.74
CA LYS A 77 11.26 -5.35 -19.97
C LYS A 77 12.04 -5.48 -18.65
N ILE A 78 11.78 -4.60 -17.68
CA ILE A 78 12.38 -4.68 -16.34
C ILE A 78 11.87 -5.92 -15.59
N ALA A 79 10.57 -6.22 -15.63
CA ALA A 79 9.99 -7.40 -14.99
C ALA A 79 10.65 -8.69 -15.49
N MET A 80 10.86 -8.84 -16.80
CA MET A 80 11.58 -9.97 -17.39
C MET A 80 13.03 -10.10 -16.89
N ALA A 81 13.68 -8.98 -16.57
CA ALA A 81 15.04 -8.99 -16.04
C ALA A 81 15.08 -9.32 -14.54
N ILE A 82 14.06 -8.90 -13.78
CA ILE A 82 13.92 -9.24 -12.36
C ILE A 82 13.61 -10.74 -12.20
N GLY A 83 12.75 -11.31 -13.04
CA GLY A 83 12.39 -12.73 -12.96
C GLY A 83 13.56 -13.70 -13.23
N LYS A 84 14.69 -13.20 -13.71
CA LYS A 84 15.95 -13.97 -13.86
C LYS A 84 16.87 -13.86 -12.64
N ARG A 85 16.48 -13.10 -11.62
CA ARG A 85 17.28 -12.82 -10.43
C ARG A 85 16.70 -13.52 -9.23
N ASP A 86 17.57 -13.78 -8.26
CA ASP A 86 17.13 -14.21 -6.94
C ASP A 86 16.57 -13.00 -6.16
N LEU A 87 15.29 -13.09 -5.78
CA LEU A 87 14.59 -12.09 -4.98
C LEU A 87 15.19 -11.93 -3.58
N SER A 88 15.96 -12.91 -3.09
CA SER A 88 16.68 -12.83 -1.80
C SER A 88 17.72 -11.71 -1.76
N HIS A 89 18.22 -11.25 -2.91
CA HIS A 89 19.15 -10.12 -3.02
C HIS A 89 18.47 -8.75 -2.92
N PHE A 90 17.14 -8.69 -2.87
CA PHE A 90 16.39 -7.46 -2.68
C PHE A 90 16.06 -7.31 -1.19
N ILE A 91 15.98 -6.08 -0.68
CA ILE A 91 15.44 -5.88 0.66
C ILE A 91 13.90 -6.04 0.65
N PRO A 92 13.25 -6.36 1.78
CA PRO A 92 11.80 -6.60 1.78
C PRO A 92 10.95 -5.43 1.28
N LYS A 93 11.41 -4.19 1.51
CA LYS A 93 10.76 -2.99 0.98
C LYS A 93 10.80 -2.93 -0.54
N ASP A 94 11.86 -3.43 -1.16
CA ASP A 94 12.01 -3.41 -2.62
C ASP A 94 11.06 -4.40 -3.28
N VAL A 95 10.92 -5.61 -2.73
CA VAL A 95 9.92 -6.60 -3.17
C VAL A 95 8.51 -6.03 -3.06
N ALA A 96 8.19 -5.34 -1.96
CA ALA A 96 6.91 -4.68 -1.79
C ALA A 96 6.66 -3.55 -2.80
N ASN A 97 7.69 -2.75 -3.13
CA ASN A 97 7.63 -1.73 -4.17
C ASN A 97 7.36 -2.35 -5.55
N LEU A 98 8.05 -3.44 -5.89
CA LEU A 98 7.87 -4.15 -7.15
C LEU A 98 6.44 -4.69 -7.28
N ALA A 99 5.96 -5.43 -6.28
CA ALA A 99 4.59 -5.94 -6.27
C ALA A 99 3.57 -4.81 -6.44
N SER A 100 3.72 -3.71 -5.69
CA SER A 100 2.82 -2.55 -5.77
C SER A 100 2.90 -1.81 -7.11
N ALA A 101 4.04 -1.87 -7.81
CA ALA A 101 4.21 -1.26 -9.11
C ALA A 101 3.64 -2.16 -10.23
N PHE A 102 3.84 -3.47 -10.14
CA PHE A 102 3.29 -4.45 -11.08
C PHE A 102 1.78 -4.55 -10.96
N SER A 103 1.24 -4.46 -9.74
CA SER A 103 -0.17 -4.22 -9.48
C SER A 103 -0.59 -2.79 -9.85
N LYS A 104 -0.04 -2.18 -10.91
CA LYS A 104 -0.55 -0.98 -11.61
C LYS A 104 -0.67 -1.20 -13.12
N PHE A 105 -0.54 -2.44 -13.58
CA PHE A 105 -0.80 -2.79 -14.96
C PHE A 105 -1.98 -3.78 -15.06
N VAL A 106 -3.04 -3.40 -15.77
CA VAL A 106 -4.13 -4.32 -16.11
C VAL A 106 -3.63 -5.20 -17.24
N PHE A 107 -3.72 -6.50 -17.06
CA PHE A 107 -3.22 -7.48 -18.02
C PHE A 107 -4.37 -8.00 -18.88
N ASP A 108 -4.18 -7.98 -20.20
CA ASP A 108 -5.12 -8.55 -21.15
C ASP A 108 -5.04 -10.09 -21.16
N SER A 109 -3.94 -10.66 -20.64
CA SER A 109 -3.71 -12.11 -20.50
C SER A 109 -2.88 -12.44 -19.25
N ARG A 110 -3.05 -13.66 -18.71
CA ARG A 110 -2.22 -14.18 -17.61
C ARG A 110 -0.76 -14.44 -18.03
N GLU A 111 -0.50 -14.63 -19.32
CA GLU A 111 0.84 -14.88 -19.88
C GLU A 111 1.69 -13.60 -20.02
N HIS A 112 1.21 -12.48 -19.50
CA HIS A 112 1.90 -11.21 -19.58
C HIS A 112 3.09 -11.21 -18.60
N ALA A 113 4.30 -10.87 -19.07
CA ALA A 113 5.53 -10.95 -18.27
C ALA A 113 5.49 -10.26 -16.89
N ILE A 114 4.75 -9.15 -16.77
CA ILE A 114 4.53 -8.46 -15.48
C ILE A 114 3.69 -9.33 -14.51
N PHE A 115 2.70 -10.08 -15.00
CA PHE A 115 1.90 -10.97 -14.17
C PHE A 115 2.71 -12.18 -13.71
N GLU A 116 3.51 -12.77 -14.60
CA GLU A 116 4.46 -13.83 -14.23
C GLU A 116 5.42 -13.36 -13.13
N GLU A 117 5.89 -12.11 -13.19
CA GLU A 117 6.75 -11.56 -12.13
C GLU A 117 5.97 -11.25 -10.84
N LEU A 118 4.69 -10.91 -10.92
CA LEU A 118 3.86 -10.83 -9.72
C LEU A 118 3.67 -12.22 -9.08
N LEU A 119 3.57 -13.28 -9.89
CA LEU A 119 3.52 -14.67 -9.43
C LEU A 119 4.85 -15.16 -8.85
N SER A 120 5.99 -14.74 -9.40
CA SER A 120 7.31 -15.07 -8.84
C SER A 120 7.48 -14.46 -7.44
N ILE A 121 7.09 -13.19 -7.28
CA ILE A 121 7.05 -12.52 -5.97
C ILE A 121 6.09 -13.24 -5.02
N HIS A 122 4.90 -13.63 -5.49
CA HIS A 122 3.96 -14.40 -4.68
C HIS A 122 4.59 -15.73 -4.20
N THR A 123 5.22 -16.48 -5.11
CA THR A 123 5.87 -17.76 -4.81
C THR A 123 7.00 -17.58 -3.80
N PHE A 124 7.80 -16.52 -3.95
CA PHE A 124 8.84 -16.17 -2.99
C PHE A 124 8.26 -15.85 -1.60
N ILE A 125 7.12 -15.16 -1.54
CA ILE A 125 6.43 -14.82 -0.28
C ILE A 125 5.85 -16.02 0.45
N THR A 126 5.29 -16.96 -0.30
CA THR A 126 4.59 -18.11 0.27
C THR A 126 5.52 -19.26 0.61
N ASP A 127 6.76 -19.24 0.13
CA ASP A 127 7.78 -20.21 0.48
C ASP A 127 8.19 -20.10 1.96
N PRO A 128 7.95 -21.14 2.78
CA PRO A 128 8.30 -21.14 4.20
C PRO A 128 9.79 -20.90 4.47
N ARG A 129 10.68 -21.24 3.51
CA ARG A 129 12.13 -21.03 3.60
C ARG A 129 12.49 -19.55 3.66
N ASN A 130 11.64 -18.70 3.10
CA ASN A 130 11.83 -17.24 3.08
C ASN A 130 11.15 -16.54 4.27
N SER A 131 10.61 -17.27 5.26
CA SER A 131 9.88 -16.67 6.38
C SER A 131 10.66 -15.58 7.12
N ALA A 132 11.97 -15.75 7.32
CA ALA A 132 12.84 -14.77 7.96
C ALA A 132 12.92 -13.44 7.20
N PHE A 133 12.80 -13.46 5.86
CA PHE A 133 12.77 -12.26 5.03
C PHE A 133 11.61 -11.33 5.42
N PHE A 134 10.48 -11.91 5.82
CA PHE A 134 9.28 -11.16 6.19
C PHE A 134 9.30 -10.65 7.63
N ASP A 135 10.16 -11.20 8.48
CA ASP A 135 10.33 -10.72 9.87
C ASP A 135 10.95 -9.32 9.93
N GLU A 136 11.64 -8.89 8.87
CA GLU A 136 12.22 -7.54 8.76
C GLU A 136 11.25 -6.52 8.13
N MET A 137 10.09 -6.96 7.62
CA MET A 137 9.17 -6.06 6.93
C MET A 137 8.59 -4.98 7.87
N SER A 138 8.49 -3.76 7.33
CA SER A 138 7.77 -2.65 7.96
C SER A 138 6.28 -2.71 7.66
N LEU A 139 5.46 -1.99 8.44
CA LEU A 139 4.02 -1.86 8.18
C LEU A 139 3.71 -1.33 6.78
N ILE A 140 4.51 -0.38 6.28
CA ILE A 140 4.36 0.16 4.92
C ILE A 140 4.56 -0.95 3.89
N ALA A 141 5.63 -1.74 4.02
CA ALA A 141 5.92 -2.82 3.08
C ALA A 141 4.83 -3.91 3.11
N CYS A 142 4.37 -4.32 4.30
CA CYS A 142 3.23 -5.25 4.43
C CYS A 142 1.96 -4.70 3.78
N THR A 143 1.67 -3.41 3.98
CA THR A 143 0.52 -2.72 3.37
C THR A 143 0.61 -2.75 1.85
N MET A 144 1.78 -2.50 1.29
CA MET A 144 2.00 -2.51 -0.16
C MET A 144 1.75 -3.89 -0.76
N LEU A 145 2.26 -4.96 -0.15
CA LEU A 145 2.01 -6.33 -0.61
C LEU A 145 0.53 -6.72 -0.52
N LEU A 146 -0.11 -6.44 0.62
CA LEU A 146 -1.55 -6.72 0.77
C LEU A 146 -2.39 -5.99 -0.28
N LYS A 147 -2.08 -4.71 -0.55
CA LYS A 147 -2.77 -3.94 -1.60
C LYS A 147 -2.51 -4.47 -2.99
N ALA A 148 -1.27 -4.87 -3.28
CA ALA A 148 -0.89 -5.37 -4.59
C ALA A 148 -1.66 -6.64 -4.97
N CYS A 149 -1.94 -7.49 -3.97
CA CYS A 149 -2.60 -8.77 -4.19
C CYS A 149 -4.10 -8.75 -3.89
N ALA A 150 -4.64 -7.67 -3.32
CA ALA A 150 -6.08 -7.55 -3.03
C ALA A 150 -7.01 -7.77 -4.24
N PRO A 151 -6.66 -7.35 -5.47
CA PRO A 151 -7.46 -7.66 -6.66
C PRO A 151 -7.42 -9.14 -7.10
N HIS A 152 -6.48 -9.93 -6.59
CA HIS A 152 -6.24 -11.32 -6.99
C HIS A 152 -6.75 -12.25 -5.88
N SER A 153 -8.03 -12.62 -5.94
CA SER A 153 -8.72 -13.38 -4.88
C SER A 153 -8.11 -14.76 -4.61
N ASP A 154 -7.45 -15.35 -5.60
CA ASP A 154 -6.71 -16.62 -5.54
C ASP A 154 -5.33 -16.50 -4.86
N LEU A 155 -4.65 -15.37 -5.04
CA LEU A 155 -3.33 -15.10 -4.48
C LEU A 155 -3.39 -14.46 -3.10
N TYR A 156 -4.40 -13.61 -2.85
CA TYR A 156 -4.51 -12.81 -1.64
C TYR A 156 -4.40 -13.64 -0.35
N PRO A 157 -5.11 -14.77 -0.16
CA PRO A 157 -5.09 -15.46 1.11
C PRO A 157 -3.70 -16.00 1.50
N GLN A 158 -2.90 -16.38 0.50
CA GLN A 158 -1.59 -16.98 0.69
C GLN A 158 -0.55 -15.94 1.14
N ILE A 159 -0.65 -14.71 0.62
CA ILE A 159 0.19 -13.58 1.04
C ILE A 159 -0.34 -12.95 2.33
N ALA A 160 -1.65 -12.90 2.51
CA ALA A 160 -2.25 -12.25 3.67
C ALA A 160 -1.90 -12.95 4.97
N ALA A 161 -1.79 -14.29 5.00
CA ALA A 161 -1.41 -15.03 6.20
C ALA A 161 -0.05 -14.60 6.81
N PRO A 162 1.09 -14.66 6.09
CA PRO A 162 2.38 -14.21 6.63
C PRO A 162 2.38 -12.71 6.94
N MET A 163 1.70 -11.88 6.13
CA MET A 163 1.62 -10.44 6.38
C MET A 163 0.84 -10.12 7.67
N ILE A 164 -0.31 -10.75 7.89
CA ILE A 164 -1.10 -10.58 9.12
C ILE A 164 -0.29 -11.01 10.34
N LYS A 165 0.42 -12.13 10.27
CA LYS A 165 1.32 -12.58 11.35
C LYS A 165 2.37 -11.51 11.66
N ARG A 166 3.01 -10.95 10.64
CA ARG A 166 4.00 -9.89 10.79
C ARG A 166 3.39 -8.62 11.38
N ILE A 167 2.29 -8.13 10.83
CA ILE A 167 1.58 -6.94 11.35
C ILE A 167 1.14 -7.15 12.80
N ARG A 168 0.68 -8.36 13.16
CA ARG A 168 0.33 -8.70 14.54
C ARG A 168 1.55 -8.55 15.46
N SER A 169 2.72 -9.05 15.05
CA SER A 169 3.96 -8.88 15.82
C SER A 169 4.34 -7.40 16.02
N LEU A 170 4.00 -6.54 15.06
CA LEU A 170 4.25 -5.10 15.10
C LEU A 170 3.21 -4.32 15.92
N THR A 171 2.02 -4.88 16.16
CA THR A 171 0.88 -4.17 16.78
C THR A 171 0.56 -4.63 18.20
N ILE A 172 1.11 -5.75 18.67
CA ILE A 172 0.95 -6.17 20.07
C ILE A 172 1.73 -5.22 20.99
N SER A 173 1.03 -4.48 21.84
CA SER A 173 1.64 -3.82 23.00
C SER A 173 2.00 -4.90 24.04
N GLN A 174 3.19 -5.48 23.97
CA GLN A 174 3.65 -6.34 25.06
C GLN A 174 3.86 -5.46 26.30
N GLY A 175 2.99 -5.61 27.30
CA GLY A 175 3.15 -5.07 28.66
C GLY A 175 4.30 -5.72 29.44
N LYS A 176 5.38 -6.13 28.77
CA LYS A 176 6.61 -6.63 29.39
C LYS A 176 7.75 -5.73 28.97
N LYS A 177 8.38 -5.12 29.97
CA LYS A 177 9.64 -4.38 29.85
C LYS A 177 10.64 -5.20 29.02
N SER A 178 11.47 -4.48 28.26
CA SER A 178 12.68 -4.92 27.56
C SER A 178 12.49 -5.92 26.41
N GLN A 179 12.22 -5.40 25.20
CA GLN A 179 13.07 -5.63 23.99
C GLN A 179 12.57 -4.95 22.69
N ASN A 180 11.41 -4.29 22.65
CA ASN A 180 10.90 -3.71 21.39
C ASN A 180 10.41 -2.25 21.48
N LEU A 181 11.26 -1.34 21.99
CA LEU A 181 11.03 0.11 21.84
C LEU A 181 10.93 0.53 20.35
N MET A 182 11.68 -0.12 19.45
CA MET A 182 11.65 0.16 18.01
C MET A 182 10.29 -0.15 17.33
N ILE A 183 9.50 -1.09 17.87
CA ILE A 183 8.20 -1.49 17.29
C ILE A 183 7.10 -0.46 17.62
N GLN A 184 7.06 0.03 18.86
CA GLN A 184 6.15 1.13 19.24
C GLN A 184 6.52 2.43 18.51
N ASP A 185 7.81 2.67 18.29
CA ASP A 185 8.31 3.75 17.43
C ASP A 185 7.82 3.60 15.98
N GLY A 186 7.68 2.36 15.48
CA GLY A 186 7.16 2.07 14.14
C GLY A 186 5.73 2.58 13.93
N ILE A 187 4.78 2.19 14.79
CA ILE A 187 3.38 2.66 14.69
C ILE A 187 3.28 4.17 14.98
N LYS A 188 4.06 4.67 15.95
CA LYS A 188 4.09 6.10 16.27
C LYS A 188 4.53 6.94 15.07
N LYS A 189 5.57 6.52 14.35
CA LYS A 189 6.07 7.16 13.11
C LYS A 189 5.24 6.84 11.86
N THR A 190 4.31 5.89 11.93
CA THR A 190 3.41 5.57 10.82
C THR A 190 2.26 6.59 10.80
N ASN A 191 2.10 7.27 9.67
CA ASN A 191 1.08 8.32 9.49
C ASN A 191 -0.33 7.73 9.25
N LEU A 192 -1.36 8.59 9.35
CA LEU A 192 -2.75 8.15 9.20
C LEU A 192 -3.03 7.59 7.80
N GLU A 193 -2.44 8.17 6.76
CA GLU A 193 -2.60 7.67 5.38
C GLU A 193 -2.16 6.21 5.23
N THR A 194 -1.03 5.85 5.84
CA THR A 194 -0.53 4.46 5.81
C THR A 194 -1.44 3.53 6.60
N LEU A 195 -1.92 3.96 7.78
CA LEU A 195 -2.83 3.14 8.60
C LEU A 195 -4.19 2.94 7.93
N GLY A 196 -4.75 3.96 7.28
CA GLY A 196 -5.97 3.83 6.47
C GLY A 196 -5.78 2.83 5.33
N ASN A 197 -4.67 2.94 4.61
CA ASN A 197 -4.29 2.00 3.55
C ASN A 197 -4.11 0.57 4.07
N LEU A 198 -3.51 0.39 5.24
CA LEU A 198 -3.36 -0.92 5.89
C LEU A 198 -4.71 -1.53 6.24
N CYS A 199 -5.59 -0.75 6.88
CA CYS A 199 -6.92 -1.20 7.28
C CYS A 199 -7.74 -1.68 6.08
N ILE A 200 -7.76 -0.91 4.99
CA ILE A 200 -8.51 -1.31 3.78
C ILE A 200 -7.86 -2.52 3.08
N ALA A 201 -6.53 -2.65 3.12
CA ALA A 201 -5.83 -3.80 2.54
C ALA A 201 -6.09 -5.10 3.33
N LEU A 202 -6.38 -5.00 4.63
CA LEU A 202 -6.81 -6.11 5.48
C LEU A 202 -8.31 -6.42 5.34
N PHE A 203 -9.10 -5.56 4.70
CA PHE A 203 -10.54 -5.70 4.61
C PHE A 203 -10.98 -7.04 3.99
N PRO A 204 -10.39 -7.56 2.89
CA PRO A 204 -10.78 -8.86 2.36
C PRO A 204 -10.56 -10.01 3.37
N SER A 205 -9.54 -9.92 4.22
CA SER A 205 -9.22 -10.95 5.21
C SER A 205 -10.32 -11.16 6.27
N ILE A 206 -11.15 -10.15 6.55
CA ILE A 206 -12.23 -10.26 7.55
C ILE A 206 -13.42 -11.12 7.07
N PHE A 207 -13.46 -11.42 5.77
CA PHE A 207 -14.44 -12.29 5.14
C PHE A 207 -13.88 -13.70 4.85
N GLN A 208 -12.56 -13.89 4.98
CA GLN A 208 -11.90 -15.17 4.72
C GLN A 208 -11.85 -16.03 5.98
N ASN A 209 -12.56 -17.17 6.01
CA ASN A 209 -12.68 -18.02 7.20
C ASN A 209 -11.34 -18.35 7.89
N ARG A 210 -10.27 -18.58 7.11
CA ARG A 210 -8.94 -18.92 7.63
C ARG A 210 -8.18 -17.72 8.22
N LEU A 211 -8.47 -16.51 7.78
CA LEU A 211 -7.72 -15.29 8.15
C LEU A 211 -8.50 -14.36 9.07
N LYS A 212 -9.82 -14.51 9.08
CA LYS A 212 -10.80 -13.64 9.73
C LYS A 212 -10.42 -13.30 11.17
N LYS A 213 -10.14 -14.31 11.98
CA LYS A 213 -9.80 -14.15 13.40
C LYS A 213 -8.53 -13.30 13.61
N ASP A 214 -7.48 -13.59 12.85
CA ASP A 214 -6.20 -12.86 12.98
C ASP A 214 -6.31 -11.44 12.43
N ALA A 215 -7.04 -11.25 11.31
CA ALA A 215 -7.32 -9.93 10.76
C ALA A 215 -8.08 -9.05 11.75
N PHE A 216 -9.13 -9.58 12.40
CA PHE A 216 -9.84 -8.84 13.45
C PHE A 216 -8.95 -8.50 14.63
N THR A 217 -8.09 -9.42 15.05
CA THR A 217 -7.14 -9.18 16.15
C THR A 217 -6.20 -8.01 15.81
N VAL A 218 -5.65 -8.00 14.60
CA VAL A 218 -4.79 -6.90 14.12
C VAL A 218 -5.56 -5.57 14.08
N LEU A 219 -6.75 -5.55 13.50
CA LEU A 219 -7.58 -4.34 13.39
C LEU A 219 -8.00 -3.80 14.77
N ALA A 220 -8.28 -4.69 15.73
CA ALA A 220 -8.58 -4.31 17.11
C ALA A 220 -7.35 -3.71 17.81
N ASN A 221 -6.16 -4.29 17.62
CA ASN A 221 -4.91 -3.75 18.18
C ASN A 221 -4.58 -2.36 17.62
N LEU A 222 -4.88 -2.11 16.33
CA LEU A 222 -4.66 -0.82 15.69
C LEU A 222 -5.64 0.26 16.12
N PHE A 223 -6.83 -0.11 16.63
CA PHE A 223 -7.93 0.83 16.86
C PHE A 223 -7.54 2.00 17.76
N ASN A 224 -6.94 1.73 18.92
CA ASN A 224 -6.54 2.79 19.86
C ASN A 224 -5.48 3.74 19.29
N HIS A 225 -4.59 3.23 18.43
CA HIS A 225 -3.58 4.06 17.77
C HIS A 225 -4.20 4.95 16.70
N ILE A 226 -5.13 4.40 15.92
CA ILE A 226 -5.85 5.12 14.88
C ILE A 226 -6.75 6.18 15.49
N GLN A 227 -7.54 5.83 16.51
CA GLN A 227 -8.41 6.76 17.22
C GLN A 227 -7.61 7.98 17.70
N ARG A 228 -6.50 7.75 18.43
CA ARG A 228 -5.64 8.83 18.92
C ARG A 228 -5.08 9.69 17.79
N LYS A 229 -4.60 9.10 16.70
CA LYS A 229 -4.06 9.87 15.57
C LYS A 229 -5.13 10.68 14.84
N VAL A 230 -6.36 10.16 14.74
CA VAL A 230 -7.51 10.91 14.20
C VAL A 230 -7.84 12.10 15.10
N GLU A 231 -7.84 11.92 16.42
CA GLU A 231 -8.02 13.03 17.38
C GLU A 231 -6.93 14.11 17.21
N LEU A 232 -5.67 13.72 17.09
CA LEU A 232 -4.55 14.65 16.84
C LEU A 232 -4.66 15.37 15.48
N SER A 233 -5.12 14.67 14.44
CA SER A 233 -5.33 15.28 13.13
C SER A 233 -6.49 16.28 13.11
N SER A 234 -7.48 16.11 13.99
CA SER A 234 -8.63 17.01 14.11
C SER A 234 -8.35 18.22 15.03
N ASP A 235 -7.55 18.02 16.08
CA ASP A 235 -7.11 19.08 16.99
C ASP A 235 -5.62 18.90 17.34
N PRO A 236 -4.72 19.52 16.56
CA PRO A 236 -3.28 19.46 16.82
C PRO A 236 -2.85 20.14 18.12
N THR A 237 -3.70 21.01 18.70
CA THR A 237 -3.41 21.71 19.96
C THR A 237 -3.71 20.87 21.21
N ASN A 238 -4.31 19.69 21.01
CA ASN A 238 -4.60 18.75 22.07
C ASN A 238 -3.30 18.34 22.78
N SER A 239 -3.23 18.62 24.09
CA SER A 239 -2.10 18.31 24.99
C SER A 239 -1.65 16.84 25.01
N HIS A 240 -2.46 15.93 24.45
CA HIS A 240 -2.09 14.54 24.19
C HIS A 240 -1.20 14.32 22.96
N ALA A 241 -0.81 15.38 22.24
CA ALA A 241 0.18 15.35 21.16
C ALA A 241 1.53 14.88 21.72
N LYS A 242 1.70 13.55 21.79
CA LYS A 242 2.96 12.94 22.18
C LYS A 242 3.99 13.34 21.14
N SER A 243 5.04 14.05 21.59
CA SER A 243 6.19 14.43 20.78
C SER A 243 6.62 13.29 19.84
N GLY A 244 6.59 13.55 18.53
CA GLY A 244 7.02 12.61 17.48
C GLY A 244 5.97 11.62 16.96
N GLU A 245 4.67 11.78 17.24
CA GLU A 245 3.62 10.98 16.61
C GLU A 245 3.25 11.53 15.22
N SER A 246 3.35 10.70 14.18
CA SER A 246 2.97 11.08 12.82
C SER A 246 1.48 10.83 12.58
N TYR A 247 0.71 11.87 12.28
CA TYR A 247 -0.75 11.77 12.05
C TYR A 247 -1.18 12.32 10.69
N GLU A 248 -0.25 12.78 9.86
CA GLU A 248 -0.55 13.40 8.57
C GLU A 248 -1.24 12.46 7.57
N SER A 249 -2.07 13.05 6.70
CA SER A 249 -2.57 12.38 5.49
C SER A 249 -2.72 13.39 4.36
N ARG A 250 -2.15 13.08 3.19
CA ARG A 250 -2.28 13.91 1.98
C ARG A 250 -3.67 13.77 1.35
N SER A 251 -4.41 12.74 1.74
CA SER A 251 -5.77 12.44 1.25
C SER A 251 -6.65 12.06 2.44
N ILE A 252 -6.87 13.03 3.33
CA ILE A 252 -7.57 12.83 4.61
C ILE A 252 -8.98 12.27 4.43
N ALA A 253 -9.70 12.71 3.39
CA ALA A 253 -11.04 12.23 3.05
C ALA A 253 -11.03 10.72 2.75
N LEU A 254 -10.14 10.28 1.84
CA LEU A 254 -9.97 8.86 1.50
C LEU A 254 -9.54 8.03 2.72
N THR A 255 -8.65 8.59 3.54
CA THR A 255 -8.18 7.92 4.76
C THR A 255 -9.36 7.67 5.71
N TYR A 256 -10.20 8.68 5.94
CA TYR A 256 -11.37 8.56 6.82
C TYR A 256 -12.38 7.55 6.27
N TYR A 257 -12.63 7.55 4.96
CA TYR A 257 -13.47 6.53 4.32
C TYR A 257 -12.98 5.12 4.64
N GLN A 258 -11.70 4.85 4.37
CA GLN A 258 -11.09 3.53 4.58
C GLN A 258 -11.28 3.08 6.04
N LEU A 259 -11.02 3.98 6.99
CA LEU A 259 -11.19 3.71 8.41
C LEU A 259 -12.65 3.43 8.79
N ILE A 260 -13.58 4.30 8.38
CA ILE A 260 -15.02 4.14 8.65
C ILE A 260 -15.53 2.80 8.10
N LYS A 261 -15.22 2.49 6.84
CA LYS A 261 -15.64 1.25 6.17
C LYS A 261 -15.18 0.00 6.92
N VAL A 262 -13.90 -0.03 7.28
CA VAL A 262 -13.30 -1.17 7.98
C VAL A 262 -13.86 -1.29 9.38
N TYR A 263 -13.88 -0.21 10.16
CA TYR A 263 -14.28 -0.26 11.56
C TYR A 263 -15.78 -0.43 11.77
N ALA A 264 -16.64 -0.02 10.83
CA ALA A 264 -18.05 -0.40 10.82
C ALA A 264 -18.23 -1.92 10.76
N GLN A 265 -17.38 -2.64 10.02
CA GLN A 265 -17.41 -4.11 9.96
C GLN A 265 -16.75 -4.76 11.19
N VAL A 266 -15.70 -4.16 11.74
CA VAL A 266 -15.07 -4.60 13.01
C VAL A 266 -16.05 -4.50 14.18
N ALA A 267 -16.84 -3.43 14.26
CA ALA A 267 -17.86 -3.26 15.30
C ALA A 267 -18.84 -4.43 15.35
N LYS A 268 -19.35 -4.89 14.20
CA LYS A 268 -20.33 -6.00 14.12
C LYS A 268 -19.83 -7.31 14.73
N GLN A 269 -18.51 -7.51 14.75
CA GLN A 269 -17.88 -8.74 15.25
C GLN A 269 -17.13 -8.56 16.57
N SER A 270 -17.22 -7.36 17.15
CA SER A 270 -16.58 -7.03 18.41
C SER A 270 -17.48 -7.43 19.60
N SER A 271 -16.86 -7.60 20.77
CA SER A 271 -17.59 -7.74 22.04
C SER A 271 -18.52 -6.55 22.29
N SER A 272 -19.58 -6.71 23.08
CA SER A 272 -20.57 -5.65 23.34
C SER A 272 -19.94 -4.30 23.76
N LYS A 273 -18.92 -4.32 24.63
CA LYS A 273 -18.22 -3.11 25.08
C LYS A 273 -17.43 -2.45 23.96
N SER A 274 -16.60 -3.22 23.24
CA SER A 274 -15.79 -2.70 22.13
C SER A 274 -16.66 -2.27 20.95
N LYS A 275 -17.73 -3.00 20.65
CA LYS A 275 -18.71 -2.67 19.62
C LYS A 275 -19.30 -1.28 19.82
N LYS A 276 -19.84 -0.98 21.01
CA LYS A 276 -20.42 0.34 21.32
C LYS A 276 -19.40 1.46 21.18
N ALA A 277 -18.15 1.24 21.62
CA ALA A 277 -17.09 2.23 21.50
C ALA A 277 -16.72 2.52 20.04
N ILE A 278 -16.57 1.47 19.22
CA ILE A 278 -16.24 1.59 17.80
C ILE A 278 -17.41 2.20 17.02
N GLU A 279 -18.65 1.78 17.28
CA GLU A 279 -19.85 2.37 16.64
C GLU A 279 -19.96 3.87 16.94
N LYS A 280 -19.78 4.26 18.21
CA LYS A 280 -19.76 5.67 18.61
C LYS A 280 -18.66 6.45 17.87
N TRP A 281 -17.45 5.92 17.82
CA TRP A 281 -16.33 6.56 17.13
C TRP A 281 -16.58 6.70 15.62
N VAL A 282 -17.12 5.66 14.97
CA VAL A 282 -17.49 5.69 13.56
C VAL A 282 -18.55 6.76 13.30
N SER A 283 -19.60 6.85 14.11
CA SER A 283 -20.63 7.90 14.01
C SER A 283 -20.03 9.30 14.15
N GLN A 284 -19.16 9.50 15.14
CA GLN A 284 -18.46 10.77 15.35
C GLN A 284 -17.57 11.16 14.15
N MET A 285 -16.86 10.21 13.54
CA MET A 285 -16.06 10.49 12.34
C MET A 285 -16.92 10.92 11.15
N VAL A 286 -18.09 10.28 10.97
CA VAL A 286 -19.05 10.63 9.91
C VAL A 286 -19.58 12.05 10.14
N GLU A 287 -20.02 12.36 11.37
CA GLU A 287 -20.56 13.68 11.75
C GLU A 287 -19.49 14.79 11.66
N HIS A 288 -18.30 14.57 12.22
CA HIS A 288 -17.25 15.57 12.28
C HIS A 288 -16.74 15.97 10.89
N LYS A 289 -16.64 15.02 9.95
CA LYS A 289 -16.26 15.34 8.58
C LYS A 289 -17.41 15.85 7.73
N ALA A 290 -18.66 15.48 7.98
CA ALA A 290 -19.84 16.13 7.38
C ALA A 290 -19.87 17.65 7.65
N ASN A 291 -19.31 18.09 8.78
CA ASN A 291 -19.26 19.50 9.17
C ASN A 291 -18.02 20.27 8.64
N GLN A 292 -16.91 19.60 8.29
CA GLN A 292 -15.70 20.24 7.74
C GLN A 292 -15.71 20.40 6.20
N ILE A 293 -16.81 20.01 5.53
CA ILE A 293 -16.96 19.96 4.05
C ILE A 293 -17.14 21.33 3.40
N LEU A 294 -17.41 22.38 4.17
CA LEU A 294 -17.78 23.68 3.61
C LEU A 294 -16.62 24.47 2.99
N ASP A 295 -15.36 24.07 3.17
CA ASP A 295 -14.21 24.79 2.61
C ASP A 295 -13.25 23.92 1.76
N SER A 296 -13.40 24.12 0.45
CA SER A 296 -12.39 24.01 -0.61
C SER A 296 -12.14 22.66 -1.34
N SER A 297 -12.27 22.79 -2.67
CA SER A 297 -12.10 21.85 -3.78
C SER A 297 -13.11 20.69 -3.86
N SER A 298 -14.35 21.00 -4.21
CA SER A 298 -15.28 20.33 -5.15
C SER A 298 -15.17 18.83 -5.58
N TYR A 299 -14.21 17.98 -5.19
CA TYR A 299 -13.91 16.72 -5.90
C TYR A 299 -13.54 15.47 -5.07
N SER A 300 -13.17 15.56 -3.79
CA SER A 300 -13.26 14.42 -2.85
C SER A 300 -14.71 14.13 -2.41
N TRP A 301 -15.63 15.02 -2.79
CA TRP A 301 -16.73 15.43 -1.94
C TRP A 301 -18.11 14.91 -2.35
N ASN A 302 -18.39 14.68 -3.64
CA ASN A 302 -19.51 13.81 -4.02
C ASN A 302 -19.20 12.32 -3.82
N LEU A 303 -17.91 12.00 -3.78
CA LEU A 303 -17.35 10.65 -3.91
C LEU A 303 -17.42 9.86 -2.61
N ILE A 304 -17.48 10.60 -1.50
CA ILE A 304 -17.83 10.14 -0.17
C ILE A 304 -19.31 10.43 0.16
N ALA A 305 -19.95 11.38 -0.53
CA ALA A 305 -21.38 11.71 -0.33
C ALA A 305 -22.33 10.56 -0.68
N LYS A 306 -21.77 9.50 -1.22
CA LYS A 306 -22.27 8.14 -1.19
C LYS A 306 -21.11 7.29 -0.65
N LEU A 307 -20.83 7.28 0.66
CA LEU A 307 -20.11 6.17 1.33
C LEU A 307 -21.10 5.31 2.08
N GLU A 308 -21.76 4.41 1.41
CA GLU A 308 -22.77 4.77 0.43
C GLU A 308 -24.04 4.97 1.24
N THR A 309 -25.09 5.51 0.63
CA THR A 309 -26.49 5.42 1.09
C THR A 309 -26.95 3.97 1.42
N GLN A 310 -26.02 3.03 1.56
CA GLN A 310 -25.99 1.58 1.51
C GLN A 310 -24.92 0.98 2.46
N LEU A 311 -24.45 1.70 3.48
CA LEU A 311 -24.49 1.07 4.81
C LEU A 311 -25.95 0.71 5.21
N ALA A 312 -26.93 1.24 4.47
CA ALA A 312 -28.33 1.35 4.85
C ALA A 312 -29.25 0.13 4.66
N MET A 313 -28.87 -1.06 4.16
CA MET A 313 -29.84 -2.20 4.09
C MET A 313 -29.36 -3.64 4.39
N SER A 314 -28.10 -3.91 4.74
CA SER A 314 -27.53 -5.27 4.98
C SER A 314 -27.27 -6.12 3.70
N ASN A 315 -26.04 -6.66 3.61
CA ASN A 315 -25.47 -7.57 2.60
C ASN A 315 -25.02 -7.05 1.21
N THR A 316 -23.86 -7.60 0.79
CA THR A 316 -23.25 -7.82 -0.55
C THR A 316 -22.20 -6.87 -1.21
N ASP A 317 -20.96 -7.38 -1.19
CA ASP A 317 -19.76 -7.43 -2.07
C ASP A 317 -19.54 -6.66 -3.40
N ALA A 318 -20.52 -6.12 -4.12
CA ALA A 318 -20.26 -5.76 -5.54
C ALA A 318 -19.50 -4.43 -5.78
N THR A 319 -19.37 -3.57 -4.77
CA THR A 319 -18.91 -2.18 -4.98
C THR A 319 -17.39 -1.98 -4.96
N LEU A 320 -16.62 -2.97 -4.48
CA LEU A 320 -15.17 -2.84 -4.30
C LEU A 320 -14.39 -3.02 -5.61
N GLU A 321 -14.83 -3.91 -6.51
CA GLU A 321 -14.18 -4.14 -7.81
C GLU A 321 -14.20 -2.88 -8.68
N HIS A 322 -15.31 -2.15 -8.70
CA HIS A 322 -15.45 -0.95 -9.54
C HIS A 322 -14.62 0.24 -9.03
N PHE A 323 -14.49 0.41 -7.70
CA PHE A 323 -13.71 1.49 -7.10
C PHE A 323 -12.19 1.25 -7.24
N THR A 324 -11.75 0.00 -7.06
CA THR A 324 -10.34 -0.38 -7.18
C THR A 324 -9.86 -0.25 -8.62
N LEU A 325 -10.69 -0.59 -9.62
CA LEU A 325 -10.36 -0.40 -11.05
C LEU A 325 -10.28 1.07 -11.49
N LYS A 326 -11.11 1.95 -10.92
CA LYS A 326 -11.22 3.35 -11.39
C LYS A 326 -10.13 4.26 -10.84
N HIS A 327 -9.73 4.08 -9.57
CA HIS A 327 -8.59 4.80 -8.98
C HIS A 327 -7.22 4.32 -9.45
N TRP A 328 -7.23 3.26 -10.24
CA TRP A 328 -6.07 2.75 -10.95
C TRP A 328 -5.90 3.34 -12.34
N LYS A 329 -6.85 4.15 -12.82
CA LYS A 329 -6.80 4.80 -14.15
C LYS A 329 -6.59 6.32 -14.07
N THR A 330 -6.33 6.86 -12.89
CA THR A 330 -5.97 8.26 -12.61
C THR A 330 -4.67 8.32 -11.83
#